data_AF-A0AA40KZZ4-F1
#
_entry.id   AF-A0AA40KZZ4-F1
#
_cell.length_a   1.000
_cell.length_b   1.000
_cell.length_c   1.000
_cell.angle_alpha   90.00
_cell.angle_beta   90.00
_cell.angle_gamma   90.00
#
_symmetry.space_group_name_H-M   'P 1'
#
loop_
_entity.id
_entity.type
_entity.pdbx_description
1 polymer ?
#
loop_
_entity_poly.entity_id
_entity_poly.type
_entity_poly.pdbx_seq_one_letter_code
_entity_poly.pdbx_strand_id
1 'polypeptide(L)'
;VSLPREIFRVLGLMKMDMLNFTIQSLRTHLQDHTIQYERKKFQEILDKLPSSLDCTREWLRKAAAEVSASSSQPPPHPAVGGSPAAHSPGAVSSSTTVPSLMSVLNRGYMNLLCWEPGQKEYPETLFMDQARLQDVQAQVNQLTIIAAVLLVTSGMCGSTLCGSPGFVARLKQVTKVLLEGLSCTRYEEALEDISDQVLQEVSRTLSQMGYAAFATDKCASLKGQIKSVADKGNAVRHVVEQRIRSFLSLFVSPDGQNSQKDFPKGLDPIQEELLEVGRKFGSVIHHNRQ
;
A
#
# COMPACT_ATOMS: atom_id res chain seq x y z
N VAL A 1 -32.13 23.81 -27.18
CA VAL A 1 -31.56 22.46 -27.42
C VAL A 1 -32.67 21.58 -27.97
N SER A 2 -32.47 20.89 -29.10
CA SER A 2 -33.53 20.17 -29.80
C SER A 2 -33.87 18.84 -29.12
N LEU A 3 -35.15 18.58 -28.83
CA LEU A 3 -35.67 17.34 -28.21
C LEU A 3 -35.06 16.02 -28.76
N PRO A 4 -34.83 15.87 -30.09
CA PRO A 4 -34.22 14.64 -30.62
C PRO A 4 -32.78 14.40 -30.15
N ARG A 5 -31.99 15.46 -29.97
CA ARG A 5 -30.61 15.34 -29.44
C ARG A 5 -30.61 14.81 -28.02
N GLU A 6 -31.55 15.25 -27.20
CA GLU A 6 -31.68 14.80 -25.81
C GLU A 6 -32.13 13.34 -25.76
N ILE A 7 -33.07 12.93 -26.63
CA ILE A 7 -33.51 11.54 -26.76
C ILE A 7 -32.35 10.62 -27.18
N PHE A 8 -31.54 11.01 -28.18
CA PHE A 8 -30.35 10.24 -28.57
C PHE A 8 -29.30 10.18 -27.46
N ARG A 9 -29.12 11.25 -26.68
CA ARG A 9 -28.22 11.25 -25.52
C ARG A 9 -28.66 10.24 -24.48
N VAL A 10 -29.95 10.23 -24.12
CA VAL A 10 -30.52 9.29 -23.14
C VAL A 10 -30.43 7.85 -23.65
N LEU A 11 -30.75 7.59 -24.93
CA LEU A 11 -30.57 6.27 -25.53
C LEU A 11 -29.10 5.80 -25.49
N GLY A 12 -28.15 6.71 -25.68
CA GLY A 12 -26.72 6.43 -25.54
C GLY A 12 -26.35 6.01 -24.12
N LEU A 13 -26.84 6.73 -23.11
CA LEU A 13 -26.66 6.39 -21.70
C LEU A 13 -27.27 5.04 -21.36
N MET A 14 -28.51 4.78 -21.79
CA MET A 14 -29.19 3.49 -21.57
C MET A 14 -28.43 2.32 -22.20
N LYS A 15 -27.83 2.50 -23.38
CA LYS A 15 -26.97 1.48 -24.00
C LYS A 15 -25.74 1.19 -23.15
N MET A 16 -25.10 2.23 -22.62
CA MET A 16 -23.95 2.06 -21.72
C MET A 16 -24.36 1.35 -20.42
N ASP A 17 -25.50 1.71 -19.84
CA ASP A 17 -26.03 1.08 -18.63
C ASP A 17 -26.35 -0.40 -18.88
N MET A 18 -26.93 -0.74 -20.04
CA MET A 18 -27.21 -2.13 -20.41
C MET A 18 -25.92 -2.94 -20.60
N LEU A 19 -24.90 -2.36 -21.24
CA LEU A 19 -23.57 -2.99 -21.34
C LEU A 19 -22.93 -3.22 -19.96
N ASN A 20 -22.97 -2.22 -19.08
CA ASN A 20 -22.47 -2.33 -17.72
C ASN A 20 -23.20 -3.42 -16.94
N PHE A 21 -24.54 -3.47 -17.06
CA PHE A 21 -25.35 -4.51 -16.45
C PHE A 21 -24.99 -5.91 -16.97
N THR A 22 -24.86 -6.09 -18.30
CA THR A 22 -24.46 -7.37 -18.89
C THR A 22 -23.09 -7.81 -18.41
N ILE A 23 -22.10 -6.90 -18.38
CA ILE A 23 -20.76 -7.19 -17.84
C ILE A 23 -20.85 -7.61 -16.38
N GLN A 24 -21.64 -6.91 -15.57
CA GLN A 24 -21.78 -7.19 -14.15
C GLN A 24 -22.47 -8.54 -13.91
N SER A 25 -23.53 -8.85 -14.65
CA SER A 25 -24.22 -10.14 -14.59
C SER A 25 -23.30 -11.31 -15.00
N LEU A 26 -22.58 -11.17 -16.11
CA LEU A 26 -21.61 -12.18 -16.55
C LEU A 26 -20.47 -12.36 -15.54
N ARG A 27 -19.95 -11.27 -14.96
CA ARG A 27 -18.90 -11.34 -13.94
C ARG A 27 -19.37 -12.13 -12.72
N THR A 28 -20.59 -11.92 -12.23
CA THR A 28 -21.14 -12.68 -11.09
C THR A 28 -21.18 -14.17 -11.42
N HIS A 29 -21.71 -14.55 -12.58
CA HIS A 29 -21.76 -15.95 -13.00
C HIS A 29 -20.38 -16.58 -13.18
N LEU A 30 -19.40 -15.83 -13.70
CA LEU A 30 -18.03 -16.32 -13.81
C LEU A 30 -17.40 -16.52 -12.42
N GLN A 31 -17.57 -15.56 -11.51
CA GLN A 31 -17.02 -15.63 -10.15
C GLN A 31 -17.48 -16.88 -9.39
N ASP A 32 -18.75 -17.29 -9.54
CA ASP A 32 -19.30 -18.50 -8.92
C ASP A 32 -18.53 -19.78 -9.30
N HIS A 33 -17.95 -19.82 -10.51
CA HIS A 33 -17.25 -20.99 -11.03
C HIS A 33 -15.72 -20.82 -11.10
N THR A 34 -15.19 -19.60 -11.04
CA THR A 34 -13.76 -19.31 -11.18
C THR A 34 -12.93 -20.05 -10.14
N ILE A 35 -13.35 -20.04 -8.86
CA ILE A 35 -12.57 -20.67 -7.78
C ILE A 35 -12.48 -22.18 -8.00
N GLN A 36 -13.59 -22.82 -8.39
CA GLN A 36 -13.60 -24.26 -8.66
C GLN A 36 -12.72 -24.60 -9.87
N TYR A 37 -12.78 -23.77 -10.91
CA TYR A 37 -11.96 -23.92 -12.10
C TYR A 37 -10.45 -23.76 -11.79
N GLU A 38 -10.08 -22.72 -11.06
CA GLU A 38 -8.69 -22.45 -10.65
C GLU A 38 -8.16 -23.58 -9.77
N ARG A 39 -8.93 -24.05 -8.79
CA ARG A 39 -8.58 -25.20 -7.95
C ARG A 39 -8.35 -26.45 -8.78
N LYS A 40 -9.27 -26.75 -9.71
CA LYS A 40 -9.12 -27.91 -10.60
C LYS A 40 -7.86 -27.79 -11.45
N LYS A 41 -7.59 -26.63 -12.03
CA LYS A 41 -6.38 -26.38 -12.82
C LYS A 41 -5.11 -26.48 -12.01
N PHE A 42 -5.11 -25.94 -10.79
CA PHE A 42 -3.98 -26.05 -9.89
C PHE A 42 -3.73 -27.52 -9.51
N GLN A 43 -4.79 -28.28 -9.22
CA GLN A 43 -4.67 -29.72 -8.95
C GLN A 43 -4.10 -30.49 -10.15
N GLU A 44 -4.58 -30.22 -11.36
CA GLU A 44 -4.02 -30.80 -12.60
C GLU A 44 -2.52 -30.51 -12.78
N ILE A 45 -2.04 -29.35 -12.32
CA ILE A 45 -0.62 -28.98 -12.33
C ILE A 45 0.13 -29.74 -11.24
N LEU A 46 -0.40 -29.80 -10.02
CA LEU A 46 0.21 -30.52 -8.89
C LEU A 46 0.37 -32.01 -9.17
N ASP A 47 -0.63 -32.64 -9.79
CA ASP A 47 -0.59 -34.07 -10.13
C ASP A 47 0.56 -34.38 -11.10
N LYS A 48 0.93 -33.41 -11.95
CA LYS A 48 2.06 -33.52 -12.89
C LYS A 48 3.41 -33.12 -12.25
N LEU A 49 3.38 -32.29 -11.21
CA LEU A 49 4.56 -31.68 -10.59
C LEU A 49 4.48 -31.76 -9.05
N PRO A 50 4.51 -32.97 -8.46
CA PRO A 50 4.25 -33.18 -7.03
C PRO A 50 5.27 -32.53 -6.08
N SER A 51 6.45 -32.14 -6.57
CA SER A 51 7.51 -31.48 -5.80
C SER A 51 7.68 -29.98 -6.08
N SER A 52 6.77 -29.33 -6.81
CA SER A 52 6.98 -27.97 -7.36
C SER A 52 6.44 -26.82 -6.49
N LEU A 53 6.38 -26.98 -5.15
CA LEU A 53 5.85 -25.95 -4.23
C LEU A 53 6.92 -25.37 -3.30
N ASP A 54 8.17 -25.38 -3.74
CA ASP A 54 9.28 -24.98 -2.88
C ASP A 54 9.29 -23.48 -2.58
N CYS A 55 8.87 -22.64 -3.52
CA CYS A 55 8.77 -21.19 -3.30
C CYS A 55 7.63 -20.85 -2.34
N THR A 56 6.49 -21.53 -2.47
CA THR A 56 5.34 -21.40 -1.57
C THR A 56 5.72 -21.84 -0.15
N ARG A 57 6.39 -22.99 0.00
CA ARG A 57 6.86 -23.46 1.31
C ARG A 57 7.84 -22.47 1.94
N GLU A 58 8.79 -21.95 1.15
CA GLU A 58 9.76 -20.97 1.64
C GLU A 58 9.10 -19.66 2.06
N TRP A 59 8.17 -19.16 1.25
CA TRP A 59 7.38 -17.97 1.54
C TRP A 59 6.62 -18.10 2.87
N LEU A 60 5.94 -19.24 3.09
CA LEU A 60 5.23 -19.50 4.34
C LEU A 60 6.18 -19.71 5.52
N ARG A 61 7.33 -20.37 5.34
CA ARG A 61 8.34 -20.53 6.41
C ARG A 61 8.90 -19.19 6.86
N LYS A 62 9.22 -18.30 5.92
CA LYS A 62 9.68 -16.94 6.22
C LYS A 62 8.62 -16.18 7.02
N ALA A 63 7.36 -16.23 6.57
CA ALA A 63 6.25 -15.59 7.28
C ALA A 63 6.07 -16.17 8.70
N ALA A 64 6.16 -17.49 8.87
CA ALA A 64 6.04 -18.15 10.17
C ALA A 64 7.18 -17.76 11.12
N ALA A 65 8.42 -17.68 10.63
CA ALA A 65 9.56 -17.23 11.43
C ALA A 65 9.38 -15.78 11.91
N GLU A 66 8.87 -14.89 11.07
CA GLU A 66 8.61 -13.50 11.42
C GLU A 66 7.50 -13.36 12.47
N VAL A 67 6.41 -14.13 12.37
CA VAL A 67 5.33 -14.12 13.37
C VAL A 67 5.86 -14.63 14.73
N SER A 68 6.62 -15.72 14.73
CA SER A 68 7.22 -16.26 15.96
C SER A 68 8.21 -15.29 16.61
N ALA A 69 9.00 -14.56 15.81
CA ALA A 69 9.93 -13.56 16.31
C ALA A 69 9.19 -12.37 16.96
N SER A 70 8.11 -11.88 16.36
CA SER A 70 7.29 -10.80 16.93
C SER A 70 6.59 -11.21 18.23
N SER A 71 6.20 -12.48 18.38
CA SER A 71 5.60 -12.99 19.62
C SER A 71 6.61 -13.14 20.78
N SER A 72 7.91 -13.17 20.47
CA SER A 72 8.98 -13.41 21.46
C SER A 72 9.61 -12.12 21.99
N GLN A 73 9.19 -10.94 21.51
CA GLN A 73 9.68 -9.68 22.04
C GLN A 73 8.97 -9.33 23.36
N PRO A 74 9.70 -9.15 24.48
CA PRO A 74 9.10 -8.64 25.71
C PRO A 74 8.62 -7.20 25.50
N PRO A 75 7.52 -6.78 26.15
CA PRO A 75 7.05 -5.40 26.07
C PRO A 75 8.15 -4.44 26.55
N PRO A 76 8.34 -3.28 25.91
CA PRO A 76 9.23 -2.25 26.43
C PRO A 76 8.66 -1.73 27.76
N HIS A 77 9.27 -2.15 28.86
CA HIS A 77 8.95 -1.65 30.19
C HIS A 77 9.28 -0.15 30.29
N PRO A 78 8.37 0.69 30.82
CA PRO A 78 8.76 2.00 31.31
C PRO A 78 9.52 1.85 32.63
N ALA A 79 10.74 2.35 32.69
CA ALA A 79 11.51 2.45 33.93
C ALA A 79 10.94 3.59 34.79
N VAL A 80 10.20 3.26 35.85
CA VAL A 80 10.06 4.09 37.06
C VAL A 80 9.99 3.15 38.27
N GLY A 81 10.84 3.43 39.27
CA GLY A 81 11.22 2.51 40.34
C GLY A 81 10.26 2.42 41.54
N GLY A 82 10.60 1.49 42.45
CA GLY A 82 10.15 1.51 43.85
C GLY A 82 9.74 0.17 44.46
N SER A 83 10.71 -0.54 45.04
CA SER A 83 10.62 -1.46 46.20
C SER A 83 10.20 -2.94 46.05
N PRO A 84 10.77 -3.88 46.85
CA PRO A 84 10.70 -5.32 46.62
C PRO A 84 9.72 -6.04 47.57
N ALA A 85 8.97 -7.03 47.07
CA ALA A 85 8.37 -8.05 47.91
C ALA A 85 8.14 -9.38 47.16
N ALA A 86 8.70 -10.44 47.75
CA ALA A 86 8.34 -11.86 47.67
C ALA A 86 8.43 -12.60 46.31
N HIS A 87 9.53 -13.33 46.16
CA HIS A 87 9.71 -14.40 45.19
C HIS A 87 8.77 -15.59 45.46
N SER A 88 8.09 -16.06 44.40
CA SER A 88 7.67 -17.44 44.22
C SER A 88 8.13 -17.90 42.83
N PRO A 89 8.98 -18.93 42.70
CA PRO A 89 9.41 -19.42 41.39
C PRO A 89 8.42 -20.50 40.93
N GLY A 90 7.44 -20.11 40.13
CA GLY A 90 6.45 -21.02 39.55
C GLY A 90 6.41 -20.91 38.04
N ALA A 91 7.04 -21.90 37.37
CA ALA A 91 6.86 -22.27 35.97
C ALA A 91 7.21 -21.21 34.90
N VAL A 92 8.48 -21.18 34.49
CA VAL A 92 8.86 -20.81 33.11
C VAL A 92 8.37 -21.92 32.20
N SER A 93 7.08 -21.90 31.85
CA SER A 93 6.61 -22.58 30.66
C SER A 93 6.87 -21.63 29.50
N SER A 94 8.03 -21.76 28.87
CA SER A 94 8.24 -21.28 27.50
C SER A 94 7.32 -22.07 26.58
N SER A 95 6.02 -21.78 26.62
CA SER A 95 5.09 -22.22 25.62
C SER A 95 5.52 -21.56 24.32
N THR A 96 6.25 -22.30 23.48
CA THR A 96 6.44 -21.93 22.09
C THR A 96 5.05 -21.94 21.46
N THR A 97 4.36 -20.81 21.51
CA THR A 97 3.03 -20.65 20.93
C THR A 97 3.19 -20.82 19.44
N VAL A 98 2.73 -21.97 18.92
CA VAL A 98 2.73 -22.23 17.49
C VAL A 98 1.90 -21.10 16.83
N PRO A 99 2.46 -20.34 15.88
CA PRO A 99 1.74 -19.23 15.26
C PRO A 99 0.51 -19.77 14.54
N SER A 100 -0.63 -19.07 14.67
CA SER A 100 -1.87 -19.50 14.02
C SER A 100 -1.71 -19.48 12.50
N LEU A 101 -2.29 -20.44 11.79
CA LEU A 101 -2.20 -20.52 10.32
C LEU A 101 -2.62 -19.20 9.65
N MET A 102 -3.67 -18.57 10.16
CA MET A 102 -4.16 -17.29 9.65
C MET A 102 -3.13 -16.17 9.85
N SER A 103 -2.44 -16.12 11.00
CA SER A 103 -1.40 -15.11 11.23
C SER A 103 -0.21 -15.27 10.28
N VAL A 104 0.19 -16.52 9.98
CA VAL A 104 1.25 -16.83 9.00
C VAL A 104 0.83 -16.42 7.60
N LEU A 105 -0.39 -16.76 7.17
CA LEU A 105 -0.91 -16.35 5.87
C LEU A 105 -1.02 -14.84 5.73
N ASN A 106 -1.54 -14.15 6.75
CA ASN A 106 -1.64 -12.70 6.76
C ASN A 106 -0.27 -12.06 6.61
N ARG A 107 0.71 -12.56 7.37
CA ARG A 107 2.09 -12.10 7.27
C ARG A 107 2.69 -12.37 5.90
N GLY A 108 2.43 -13.55 5.33
CA GLY A 108 2.84 -13.94 3.98
C GLY A 108 2.35 -12.95 2.93
N TYR A 109 1.05 -12.63 2.92
CA TYR A 109 0.49 -11.64 1.99
C TYR A 109 1.08 -10.24 2.21
N MET A 110 1.25 -9.81 3.46
CA MET A 110 1.88 -8.52 3.78
C MET A 110 3.33 -8.44 3.31
N ASN A 111 4.04 -9.56 3.19
CA ASN A 111 5.41 -9.61 2.68
C ASN A 111 5.46 -9.48 1.15
N LEU A 112 4.39 -9.83 0.43
CA LEU A 112 4.31 -9.66 -1.03
C LEU A 112 4.27 -8.17 -1.45
N LEU A 113 3.82 -7.27 -0.57
CA LEU A 113 3.87 -5.82 -0.83
C LEU A 113 5.31 -5.28 -0.91
N CYS A 114 6.29 -6.01 -0.39
CA CYS A 114 7.71 -5.64 -0.40
C CYS A 114 8.56 -6.64 -1.19
N TRP A 115 7.95 -7.31 -2.16
CA TRP A 115 8.64 -8.23 -3.04
C TRP A 115 9.60 -7.48 -3.97
N GLU A 116 10.88 -7.85 -3.98
CA GLU A 116 11.88 -7.15 -4.77
C GLU A 116 12.15 -7.86 -6.10
N PRO A 117 12.37 -7.13 -7.21
CA PRO A 117 12.84 -7.72 -8.46
C PRO A 117 14.21 -8.39 -8.23
N GLY A 118 14.26 -9.72 -8.25
CA GLY A 118 15.48 -10.51 -7.96
C GLY A 118 15.45 -11.32 -6.66
N GLN A 119 14.40 -11.20 -5.84
CA GLN A 119 14.10 -12.25 -4.85
C GLN A 119 13.72 -13.57 -5.55
N LYS A 120 13.74 -14.70 -4.80
CA LYS A 120 13.29 -16.03 -5.27
C LYS A 120 11.97 -15.93 -6.05
N GLU A 121 11.67 -16.94 -6.87
CA GLU A 121 10.44 -17.02 -7.66
C GLU A 121 9.19 -16.79 -6.78
N TYR A 122 8.17 -16.17 -7.39
CA TYR A 122 6.89 -15.86 -6.73
C TYR A 122 6.23 -17.15 -6.23
N PRO A 123 5.47 -17.14 -5.10
CA PRO A 123 4.82 -18.35 -4.60
C PRO A 123 3.96 -19.00 -5.70
N GLU A 124 4.21 -20.28 -5.98
CA GLU A 124 3.56 -21.00 -7.08
C GLU A 124 2.04 -21.07 -6.89
N THR A 125 1.57 -21.14 -5.64
CA THR A 125 0.13 -21.09 -5.31
C THR A 125 -0.55 -19.78 -5.70
N LEU A 126 0.21 -18.70 -5.92
CA LEU A 126 -0.31 -17.38 -6.25
C LEU A 126 -0.07 -17.01 -7.72
N PHE A 127 0.39 -17.94 -8.55
CA PHE A 127 0.75 -17.68 -9.95
C PHE A 127 -0.37 -16.99 -10.75
N MET A 128 -1.62 -17.45 -10.59
CA MET A 128 -2.78 -16.89 -11.30
C MET A 128 -3.09 -15.44 -10.89
N ASP A 129 -2.78 -15.08 -9.64
CA ASP A 129 -3.06 -13.76 -9.06
C ASP A 129 -1.83 -12.87 -8.94
N GLN A 130 -0.67 -13.34 -9.41
CA GLN A 130 0.60 -12.64 -9.32
C GLN A 130 0.50 -11.23 -9.92
N ALA A 131 -0.06 -11.08 -11.12
CA ALA A 131 -0.18 -9.78 -11.77
C ALA A 131 -1.06 -8.80 -10.96
N ARG A 132 -2.14 -9.29 -10.35
CA ARG A 132 -3.04 -8.47 -9.50
C ARG A 132 -2.33 -8.04 -8.22
N LEU A 133 -1.57 -8.93 -7.60
CA LEU A 133 -0.79 -8.62 -6.40
C LEU A 133 0.38 -7.67 -6.69
N GLN A 134 1.03 -7.81 -7.83
CA GLN A 134 2.08 -6.90 -8.30
C GLN A 134 1.53 -5.50 -8.63
N ASP A 135 0.34 -5.41 -9.21
CA ASP A 135 -0.35 -4.13 -9.42
C ASP A 135 -0.66 -3.43 -8.09
N VAL A 136 -1.19 -4.16 -7.10
CA VAL A 136 -1.38 -3.64 -5.74
C VAL A 136 -0.05 -3.17 -5.15
N GLN A 137 1.01 -3.96 -5.26
CA GLN A 137 2.33 -3.58 -4.79
C GLN A 137 2.83 -2.30 -5.47
N ALA A 138 2.70 -2.17 -6.78
CA ALA A 138 3.11 -0.99 -7.53
C ALA A 138 2.36 0.27 -7.06
N GLN A 139 1.04 0.15 -6.86
CA GLN A 139 0.20 1.23 -6.31
C GLN A 139 0.63 1.61 -4.88
N VAL A 140 0.93 0.65 -4.01
CA VAL A 140 1.45 0.91 -2.65
C VAL A 140 2.78 1.65 -2.70
N ASN A 141 3.70 1.22 -3.57
CA ASN A 141 5.00 1.88 -3.75
C ASN A 141 4.82 3.32 -4.25
N GLN A 142 3.94 3.55 -5.23
CA GLN A 142 3.65 4.88 -5.75
C GLN A 142 3.06 5.79 -4.66
N LEU A 143 2.07 5.31 -3.91
CA LEU A 143 1.47 6.06 -2.80
C LEU A 143 2.47 6.37 -1.69
N THR A 144 3.42 5.47 -1.43
CA THR A 144 4.48 5.70 -0.46
C THR A 144 5.35 6.89 -0.87
N ILE A 145 5.75 6.97 -2.15
CA ILE A 145 6.52 8.11 -2.65
C ILE A 145 5.70 9.39 -2.62
N ILE A 146 4.45 9.36 -3.09
CA ILE A 146 3.55 10.52 -3.06
C ILE A 146 3.41 11.07 -1.64
N ALA A 147 3.08 10.22 -0.66
CA ALA A 147 2.92 10.64 0.72
C ALA A 147 4.24 11.14 1.32
N ALA A 148 5.38 10.53 1.01
CA ALA A 148 6.68 10.99 1.48
C ALA A 148 7.04 12.38 0.92
N VAL A 149 6.83 12.63 -0.38
CA VAL A 149 7.06 13.94 -1.01
C VAL A 149 6.16 15.01 -0.42
N LEU A 150 4.86 14.70 -0.22
CA LEU A 150 3.92 15.60 0.43
C LEU A 150 4.34 15.91 1.88
N LEU A 151 4.79 14.90 2.62
CA LEU A 151 5.23 15.06 4.01
C LEU A 151 6.50 15.92 4.11
N VAL A 152 7.52 15.65 3.29
CA VAL A 152 8.76 16.46 3.22
C VAL A 152 8.43 17.91 2.88
N THR A 153 7.62 18.13 1.84
CA THR A 153 7.24 19.48 1.40
C THR A 153 6.48 20.20 2.49
N SER A 154 5.55 19.51 3.18
CA SER A 154 4.78 20.11 4.27
C SER A 154 5.63 20.47 5.49
N GLY A 155 6.62 19.63 5.83
CA GLY A 155 7.56 19.89 6.91
C GLY A 155 8.44 21.11 6.65
N MET A 156 8.81 21.36 5.40
CA MET A 156 9.69 22.49 5.03
C MET A 156 8.94 23.80 4.75
N CYS A 157 7.77 23.72 4.14
CA CYS A 157 7.01 24.90 3.73
C CYS A 157 6.03 25.40 4.80
N GLY A 158 5.76 24.59 5.84
CA GLY A 158 4.90 24.95 6.95
C GLY A 158 3.40 24.91 6.61
N SER A 159 2.58 25.10 7.64
CA SER A 159 1.12 24.97 7.57
C SER A 159 0.45 26.05 6.72
N THR A 160 1.02 27.25 6.63
CA THR A 160 0.46 28.34 5.81
C THR A 160 0.44 27.99 4.32
N LEU A 161 1.56 27.48 3.80
CA LEU A 161 1.64 27.10 2.39
C LEU A 161 0.78 25.86 2.11
N CYS A 162 0.81 24.88 3.03
CA CYS A 162 0.02 23.65 2.88
C CYS A 162 -1.49 23.85 3.05
N GLY A 163 -1.89 24.88 3.80
CA GLY A 163 -3.29 25.30 3.94
C GLY A 163 -3.82 26.09 2.74
N SER A 164 -2.95 26.48 1.80
CA SER A 164 -3.37 27.19 0.60
C SER A 164 -4.30 26.33 -0.27
N PRO A 165 -5.44 26.87 -0.74
CA PRO A 165 -6.42 26.12 -1.52
C PRO A 165 -5.81 25.37 -2.72
N GLY A 166 -5.99 24.06 -2.72
CA GLY A 166 -5.57 23.18 -3.80
C GLY A 166 -4.07 22.95 -3.92
N PHE A 167 -3.22 23.55 -3.08
CA PHE A 167 -1.76 23.37 -3.15
C PHE A 167 -1.35 21.90 -3.01
N VAL A 168 -1.79 21.25 -1.93
CA VAL A 168 -1.50 19.82 -1.67
C VAL A 168 -2.05 18.93 -2.79
N ALA A 169 -3.23 19.25 -3.31
CA ALA A 169 -3.83 18.50 -4.42
C ALA A 169 -3.00 18.60 -5.71
N ARG A 170 -2.45 19.79 -6.01
CA ARG A 170 -1.56 19.99 -7.17
C ARG A 170 -0.23 19.26 -7.00
N LEU A 171 0.38 19.31 -5.81
CA LEU A 171 1.59 18.52 -5.52
C LEU A 171 1.34 17.02 -5.67
N LYS A 172 0.22 16.52 -5.14
CA LYS A 172 -0.19 15.12 -5.30
C LYS A 172 -0.29 14.76 -6.78
N GLN A 173 -0.96 15.59 -7.57
CA GLN A 173 -1.17 15.35 -8.99
C GLN A 173 0.15 15.36 -9.78
N VAL A 174 1.01 16.36 -9.56
CA VAL A 174 2.33 16.46 -10.21
C VAL A 174 3.16 15.21 -9.91
N THR A 175 3.23 14.82 -8.63
CA THR A 175 4.00 13.65 -8.19
C THR A 175 3.42 12.37 -8.81
N LYS A 176 2.09 12.23 -8.82
CA LYS A 176 1.40 11.06 -9.38
C LYS A 176 1.69 10.89 -10.87
N VAL A 177 1.57 11.96 -11.65
CA VAL A 177 1.80 11.93 -13.12
C VAL A 177 3.24 11.57 -13.44
N LEU A 178 4.22 12.11 -12.70
CA LEU A 178 5.63 11.81 -12.93
C LEU A 178 6.03 10.39 -12.51
N LEU A 179 5.25 9.75 -11.64
CA LEU A 179 5.44 8.35 -11.27
C LEU A 179 4.63 7.37 -12.14
N GLU A 180 3.73 7.86 -12.98
CA GLU A 180 2.82 7.02 -13.74
C GLU A 180 3.57 6.16 -14.76
N GLY A 181 3.32 4.85 -14.74
CA GLY A 181 3.98 3.88 -15.63
C GLY A 181 5.44 3.55 -15.29
N LEU A 182 5.99 4.09 -14.20
CA LEU A 182 7.36 3.79 -13.77
C LEU A 182 7.42 2.57 -12.85
N SER A 183 8.48 1.78 -13.01
CA SER A 183 8.86 0.75 -12.05
C SER A 183 9.57 1.38 -10.84
N CYS A 184 9.50 0.72 -9.68
CA CYS A 184 10.13 1.21 -8.43
C CYS A 184 11.64 1.46 -8.54
N THR A 185 12.32 0.79 -9.48
CA THR A 185 13.75 0.96 -9.78
C THR A 185 14.09 2.29 -10.44
N ARG A 186 13.12 2.99 -11.03
CA ARG A 186 13.30 4.25 -11.76
C ARG A 186 12.83 5.48 -10.98
N TYR A 187 12.47 5.30 -9.72
CA TYR A 187 11.99 6.41 -8.88
C TYR A 187 13.07 7.45 -8.59
N GLU A 188 14.35 7.09 -8.65
CA GLU A 188 15.45 8.05 -8.49
C GLU A 188 15.45 9.11 -9.59
N GLU A 189 15.31 8.69 -10.86
CA GLU A 189 15.19 9.60 -12.02
C GLU A 189 13.96 10.51 -11.87
N ALA A 190 12.80 9.91 -11.55
CA ALA A 190 11.56 10.65 -11.40
C ALA A 190 11.61 11.66 -10.25
N LEU A 191 12.30 11.34 -9.15
CA LEU A 191 12.41 12.21 -7.99
C LEU A 191 13.24 13.47 -8.25
N GLU A 192 14.15 13.45 -9.23
CA GLU A 192 14.79 14.66 -9.73
C GLU A 192 13.74 15.61 -10.31
N ASP A 193 12.98 15.16 -11.30
CA ASP A 193 11.96 15.96 -11.97
C ASP A 193 10.85 16.40 -11.02
N ILE A 194 10.43 15.51 -10.11
CA ILE A 194 9.44 15.83 -9.06
C ILE A 194 9.98 16.94 -8.17
N SER A 195 11.26 16.88 -7.76
CA SER A 195 11.84 17.91 -6.89
C SER A 195 11.82 19.29 -7.54
N ASP A 196 12.12 19.39 -8.84
CA ASP A 196 12.08 20.65 -9.58
C ASP A 196 10.65 21.17 -9.74
N GLN A 197 9.70 20.29 -10.06
CA GLN A 197 8.30 20.68 -10.19
C GLN A 197 7.68 21.10 -8.85
N VAL A 198 8.04 20.44 -7.75
CA VAL A 198 7.62 20.83 -6.40
C VAL A 198 8.15 22.22 -6.05
N LEU A 199 9.42 22.51 -6.36
CA LEU A 199 9.99 23.85 -6.14
C LEU A 199 9.30 24.94 -6.96
N GLN A 200 8.96 24.65 -8.22
CA GLN A 200 8.18 25.56 -9.05
C GLN A 200 6.78 25.81 -8.46
N GLU A 201 6.12 24.76 -7.98
CA GLU A 201 4.80 24.86 -7.36
C GLU A 201 4.81 25.67 -6.05
N VAL A 202 5.84 25.47 -5.22
CA VAL A 202 6.08 26.25 -4.01
C VAL A 202 6.30 27.73 -4.35
N SER A 203 7.19 28.02 -5.30
CA SER A 203 7.51 29.39 -5.71
C SER A 203 6.30 30.11 -6.31
N ARG A 204 5.53 29.41 -7.13
CA ARG A 204 4.26 29.90 -7.70
C ARG A 204 3.26 30.25 -6.60
N THR A 205 3.10 29.36 -5.62
CA THR A 205 2.12 29.53 -4.54
C THR A 205 2.53 30.65 -3.58
N LEU A 206 3.82 30.83 -3.29
CA LEU A 206 4.33 31.98 -2.55
C LEU A 206 4.05 33.30 -3.26
N SER A 207 4.30 33.34 -4.57
CA SER A 207 4.07 34.54 -5.40
C SER A 207 2.59 34.93 -5.44
N GLN A 208 1.69 33.94 -5.56
CA GLN A 208 0.24 34.17 -5.52
C GLN A 208 -0.26 34.71 -4.18
N MET A 209 0.40 34.35 -3.08
CA MET A 209 0.10 34.85 -1.74
C MET A 209 0.80 36.17 -1.40
N GLY A 210 1.62 36.71 -2.31
CA GLY A 210 2.38 37.94 -2.09
C GLY A 210 3.55 37.80 -1.10
N TYR A 211 4.00 36.59 -0.82
CA TYR A 211 5.16 36.35 0.04
C TYR A 211 6.48 36.45 -0.75
N ALA A 212 7.56 36.69 -0.02
CA ALA A 212 8.91 36.66 -0.58
C ALA A 212 9.24 35.26 -1.14
N ALA A 213 10.14 35.25 -2.13
CA ALA A 213 10.65 34.02 -2.71
C ALA A 213 11.27 33.10 -1.64
N PHE A 214 11.15 31.79 -1.87
CA PHE A 214 11.76 30.80 -0.99
C PHE A 214 13.30 30.95 -1.04
N ALA A 215 13.94 31.05 0.12
CA ALA A 215 15.39 31.28 0.19
C ALA A 215 16.15 30.16 -0.53
N THR A 216 17.22 30.50 -1.25
CA THR A 216 18.01 29.56 -2.07
C THR A 216 18.47 28.32 -1.29
N ASP A 217 18.91 28.50 -0.04
CA ASP A 217 19.34 27.39 0.82
C ASP A 217 18.17 26.45 1.17
N LYS A 218 16.97 27.01 1.37
CA LYS A 218 15.76 26.21 1.61
C LYS A 218 15.31 25.48 0.36
N CYS A 219 15.45 26.09 -0.83
CA CYS A 219 15.19 25.42 -2.10
C CYS A 219 16.13 24.21 -2.30
N ALA A 220 17.44 24.42 -2.10
CA ALA A 220 18.44 23.37 -2.23
C ALA A 220 18.20 22.23 -1.22
N SER A 221 17.86 22.57 0.02
CA SER A 221 17.51 21.61 1.06
C SER A 221 16.24 20.81 0.72
N LEU A 222 15.17 21.47 0.25
CA LEU A 222 13.92 20.79 -0.14
C LEU A 222 14.14 19.84 -1.32
N LYS A 223 14.89 20.29 -2.33
CA LYS A 223 15.29 19.46 -3.46
C LYS A 223 16.08 18.23 -2.99
N GLY A 224 17.09 18.42 -2.16
CA GLY A 224 17.89 17.33 -1.59
C GLY A 224 17.06 16.33 -0.78
N GLN A 225 16.14 16.81 0.07
CA GLN A 225 15.28 15.95 0.87
C GLN A 225 14.31 15.14 0.02
N ILE A 226 13.68 15.74 -1.00
CA ILE A 226 12.78 15.03 -1.92
C ILE A 226 13.55 13.94 -2.67
N LYS A 227 14.73 14.26 -3.23
CA LYS A 227 15.58 13.27 -3.92
C LYS A 227 15.98 12.11 -3.00
N SER A 228 16.29 12.41 -1.74
CA SER A 228 16.68 11.39 -0.76
C SER A 228 15.58 10.38 -0.45
N VAL A 229 14.31 10.64 -0.81
CA VAL A 229 13.20 9.68 -0.68
C VAL A 229 13.39 8.45 -1.60
N ALA A 230 14.21 8.55 -2.65
CA ALA A 230 14.55 7.43 -3.51
C ALA A 230 15.24 6.29 -2.74
N ASP A 231 15.99 6.64 -1.70
CA ASP A 231 16.66 5.68 -0.83
C ASP A 231 15.64 4.90 0.02
N LYS A 232 15.78 3.58 0.04
CA LYS A 232 14.97 2.68 0.88
C LYS A 232 15.28 2.85 2.37
N GLY A 233 16.48 3.31 2.72
CA GLY A 233 16.88 3.63 4.09
C GLY A 233 16.37 4.98 4.61
N ASN A 234 15.70 5.76 3.77
CA ASN A 234 15.20 7.08 4.16
C ASN A 234 14.15 6.98 5.29
N ALA A 235 14.37 7.73 6.38
CA ALA A 235 13.50 7.69 7.55
C ALA A 235 12.06 8.12 7.26
N VAL A 236 11.86 9.14 6.40
CA VAL A 236 10.51 9.61 6.03
C VAL A 236 9.78 8.54 5.23
N ARG A 237 10.44 7.96 4.23
CA ARG A 237 9.90 6.86 3.44
C ARG A 237 9.52 5.68 4.33
N HIS A 238 10.41 5.28 5.23
CA HIS A 238 10.18 4.15 6.13
C HIS A 238 8.98 4.39 7.05
N VAL A 239 8.84 5.59 7.63
CA VAL A 239 7.68 5.94 8.47
C VAL A 239 6.38 5.89 7.67
N VAL A 240 6.37 6.42 6.45
CA VAL A 240 5.20 6.39 5.56
C VAL A 240 4.84 4.95 5.19
N GLU A 241 5.83 4.14 4.79
CA GLU A 241 5.65 2.73 4.45
C GLU A 241 5.06 1.96 5.64
N GLN A 242 5.60 2.13 6.85
CA GLN A 242 5.08 1.49 8.06
C GLN A 242 3.62 1.87 8.36
N ARG A 243 3.24 3.14 8.17
CA ARG A 243 1.85 3.59 8.36
C ARG A 243 0.91 2.98 7.33
N ILE A 244 1.31 2.98 6.05
CA ILE A 244 0.55 2.38 4.95
C ILE A 244 0.39 0.88 5.20
N ARG A 245 1.46 0.16 5.54
CA ARG A 245 1.42 -1.28 5.80
C ARG A 245 0.56 -1.64 7.01
N SER A 246 0.68 -0.87 8.09
CA SER A 246 -0.19 -1.03 9.27
C SER A 246 -1.66 -0.87 8.89
N PHE A 247 -1.99 0.12 8.06
CA PHE A 247 -3.36 0.32 7.58
C PHE A 247 -3.82 -0.81 6.67
N LEU A 248 -3.00 -1.26 5.71
CA LEU A 248 -3.32 -2.35 4.80
C LEU A 248 -3.51 -3.68 5.52
N SER A 249 -2.84 -3.90 6.66
CA SER A 249 -3.01 -5.10 7.47
C SER A 249 -4.45 -5.29 7.99
N LEU A 250 -5.21 -4.20 8.10
CA LEU A 250 -6.64 -4.23 8.46
C LEU A 250 -7.47 -4.93 7.36
N PHE A 251 -7.12 -4.75 6.09
CA PHE A 251 -7.83 -5.37 4.96
C PHE A 251 -7.54 -6.87 4.81
N VAL A 252 -6.46 -7.34 5.44
CA VAL A 252 -6.07 -8.75 5.44
C VAL A 252 -6.78 -9.52 6.56
N SER A 253 -7.12 -8.84 7.66
CA SER A 253 -7.70 -9.47 8.84
C SER A 253 -9.22 -9.70 8.68
N PRO A 254 -9.77 -10.86 9.09
CA PRO A 254 -11.21 -11.15 8.98
C PRO A 254 -12.11 -10.12 9.69
N ASP A 255 -11.64 -9.56 10.81
CA ASP A 255 -12.38 -8.58 11.62
C ASP A 255 -12.20 -7.12 11.16
N GLY A 256 -11.33 -6.85 10.19
CA GLY A 256 -10.90 -5.49 9.86
C GLY A 256 -11.91 -4.65 9.08
N GLN A 257 -12.98 -5.25 8.55
CA GLN A 257 -14.08 -4.55 7.86
C GLN A 257 -14.78 -3.52 8.79
N ASN A 258 -14.76 -3.74 10.11
CA ASN A 258 -15.40 -2.86 11.10
C ASN A 258 -14.47 -1.78 11.68
N SER A 259 -13.18 -1.79 11.34
CA SER A 259 -12.14 -0.94 11.95
C SER A 259 -11.73 0.26 11.09
N GLN A 260 -12.49 0.61 10.04
CA GLN A 260 -12.22 1.78 9.18
C GLN A 260 -12.34 3.15 9.89
N LYS A 261 -12.47 3.16 11.23
CA LYS A 261 -12.72 4.37 12.02
C LYS A 261 -11.47 5.22 12.29
N ASP A 262 -10.27 4.62 12.26
CA ASP A 262 -9.01 5.33 12.55
C ASP A 262 -8.07 5.30 11.35
N PHE A 263 -8.27 6.24 10.42
CA PHE A 263 -7.34 6.43 9.30
C PHE A 263 -5.99 7.00 9.80
N PRO A 264 -4.84 6.57 9.24
CA PRO A 264 -3.53 7.00 9.74
C PRO A 264 -3.32 8.50 9.54
N LYS A 265 -3.06 9.22 10.64
CA LYS A 265 -2.78 10.66 10.59
C LYS A 265 -1.60 10.97 9.66
N GLY A 266 -1.76 12.01 8.84
CA GLY A 266 -0.73 12.48 7.91
C GLY A 266 -0.70 11.72 6.58
N LEU A 267 -1.59 10.74 6.38
CA LEU A 267 -1.86 10.16 5.06
C LEU A 267 -3.16 10.69 4.44
N ASP A 268 -3.81 11.66 5.09
CA ASP A 268 -5.11 12.21 4.67
C ASP A 268 -5.15 12.63 3.18
N PRO A 269 -4.08 13.23 2.60
CA PRO A 269 -4.07 13.59 1.18
C PRO A 269 -4.22 12.42 0.20
N ILE A 270 -3.88 11.20 0.62
CA ILE A 270 -3.92 9.98 -0.21
C ILE A 270 -4.98 8.98 0.27
N GLN A 271 -5.92 9.42 1.11
CA GLN A 271 -6.90 8.54 1.76
C GLN A 271 -7.75 7.75 0.77
N GLU A 272 -8.27 8.43 -0.26
CA GLU A 272 -9.15 7.81 -1.26
C GLU A 272 -8.42 6.69 -2.02
N GLU A 273 -7.21 6.99 -2.51
CA GLU A 273 -6.40 6.03 -3.25
C GLU A 273 -5.96 4.86 -2.36
N LEU A 274 -5.56 5.14 -1.12
CA LEU A 274 -5.15 4.10 -0.17
C LEU A 274 -6.31 3.16 0.21
N LEU A 275 -7.53 3.69 0.35
CA LEU A 275 -8.73 2.89 0.57
C LEU A 275 -9.08 2.02 -0.64
N GLU A 276 -8.88 2.53 -1.86
CA GLU A 276 -9.08 1.74 -3.07
C GLU A 276 -8.07 0.58 -3.15
N VAL A 277 -6.79 0.86 -2.93
CA VAL A 277 -5.71 -0.15 -2.90
C VAL A 277 -5.98 -1.20 -1.81
N GLY A 278 -6.37 -0.77 -0.62
CA GLY A 278 -6.74 -1.68 0.48
C GLY A 278 -7.89 -2.62 0.11
N ARG A 279 -8.96 -2.10 -0.51
CA ARG A 279 -10.08 -2.92 -0.99
C ARG A 279 -9.65 -3.92 -2.06
N LYS A 280 -8.83 -3.50 -3.03
CA LYS A 280 -8.27 -4.39 -4.07
C LYS A 280 -7.45 -5.51 -3.42
N PHE A 281 -6.56 -5.15 -2.50
CA PHE A 281 -5.70 -6.11 -1.80
C PHE A 281 -6.50 -7.13 -0.99
N GLY A 282 -7.45 -6.66 -0.17
CA GLY A 282 -8.33 -7.53 0.61
C GLY A 282 -9.17 -8.45 -0.26
N SER A 283 -9.68 -7.97 -1.40
CA SER A 283 -10.44 -8.78 -2.36
C SER A 283 -9.59 -9.89 -2.99
N VAL A 284 -8.36 -9.59 -3.40
CA VAL A 284 -7.44 -10.60 -3.96
C VAL A 284 -7.12 -11.66 -2.90
N ILE A 285 -6.82 -11.25 -1.67
CA ILE A 285 -6.52 -12.17 -0.58
C ILE A 285 -7.71 -13.04 -0.23
N HIS A 286 -8.90 -12.46 -0.16
CA HIS A 286 -10.12 -13.21 0.14
C HIS A 286 -10.36 -14.30 -0.92
N HIS A 287 -10.20 -13.96 -2.19
CA HIS A 287 -10.29 -14.91 -3.31
C HIS A 287 -9.29 -16.07 -3.14
N ASN A 288 -8.02 -15.77 -2.87
CA ASN A 288 -6.97 -16.79 -2.73
C ASN A 288 -7.10 -17.66 -1.47
N ARG A 289 -7.88 -17.23 -0.47
CA ARG A 289 -8.16 -18.01 0.74
C ARG A 289 -9.28 -19.03 0.54
N GLN A 290 -10.16 -18.82 -0.44
CA GLN A 290 -11.36 -19.63 -0.60
C GLN A 290 -11.08 -21.03 -1.13
#